data_AF-A0A0S8FUN0-F1
#
_entry.id   AF-A0A0S8FUN0-F1
#
_cell.length_a   1.000
_cell.length_b   1.000
_cell.length_c   1.000
_cell.angle_alpha   90.00
_cell.angle_beta   90.00
_cell.angle_gamma   90.00
#
_symmetry.space_group_name_H-M   'P 1'
#
loop_
_entity.id
_entity.type
_entity.pdbx_description
1 polymer ?
#
loop_
_entity_poly.entity_id
_entity_poly.type
_entity_poly.pdbx_seq_one_letter_code
_entity_poly.pdbx_strand_id
1 'polypeptide(L)'
;MIRYLVYFVALYVVLPFSAFVDIVTAIVFFIIIHEDERFALVFSSIAGLLFDLYYPIRLGINTLIYIVFTQSLLYLKKYLVLNPLTTFTTFIVFFLSKLAVTNIILSSPISFTQIGYAILAFFPTILVLNKINFGVWMRS
;
A
#
# COMPACT_ATOMS: atom_id res chain seq x y z
N MET A 1 -0.27 -11.90 -17.26
CA MET A 1 0.09 -13.04 -16.38
C MET A 1 1.45 -12.84 -15.70
N ILE A 2 2.54 -12.57 -16.44
CA ILE A 2 3.88 -12.32 -15.88
C ILE A 2 3.90 -11.14 -14.88
N ARG A 3 3.20 -10.04 -15.19
CA ARG A 3 3.09 -8.86 -14.30
C ARG A 3 2.55 -9.21 -12.90
N TYR A 4 1.58 -10.10 -12.81
CA TYR A 4 1.01 -10.54 -11.53
C TYR A 4 1.99 -11.36 -10.70
N LEU A 5 2.75 -12.24 -11.36
CA LEU A 5 3.78 -13.04 -10.71
C LEU A 5 4.88 -12.15 -10.12
N VAL A 6 5.25 -11.07 -10.83
CA VAL A 6 6.18 -10.05 -10.32
C VAL A 6 5.66 -9.42 -9.04
N TYR A 7 4.37 -9.09 -8.92
CA TYR A 7 3.82 -8.54 -7.68
C TYR A 7 3.84 -9.51 -6.52
N PHE A 8 3.54 -10.79 -6.75
CA PHE A 8 3.64 -11.81 -5.70
C PHE A 8 5.08 -12.06 -5.25
N VAL A 9 6.03 -12.08 -6.19
CA VAL A 9 7.47 -12.18 -5.86
C VAL A 9 7.91 -10.93 -5.09
N ALA A 10 7.53 -9.74 -5.54
CA ALA A 10 7.84 -8.50 -4.85
C ALA A 10 7.27 -8.48 -3.43
N LEU A 11 6.01 -8.88 -3.26
CA LEU A 11 5.37 -9.00 -1.95
C LEU A 11 6.18 -9.92 -1.02
N TYR A 12 6.54 -11.11 -1.49
CA TYR A 12 7.30 -12.09 -0.73
C TYR A 12 8.71 -11.59 -0.35
N VAL A 13 9.41 -10.96 -1.31
CA VAL A 13 10.76 -10.40 -1.07
C VAL A 13 10.72 -9.23 -0.08
N VAL A 14 9.65 -8.44 -0.11
CA VAL A 14 9.52 -7.21 0.69
C VAL A 14 9.03 -7.48 2.11
N LEU A 15 8.28 -8.55 2.33
CA LEU A 15 7.80 -9.00 3.64
C LEU A 15 8.86 -8.97 4.76
N PRO A 16 10.07 -9.54 4.60
CA PRO A 16 11.10 -9.49 5.65
C PRO A 16 11.63 -8.07 5.94
N PHE A 17 11.59 -7.17 4.97
CA PHE A 17 11.98 -5.77 5.17
C PHE A 17 10.84 -4.91 5.73
N SER A 18 9.61 -5.44 5.71
CA SER A 18 8.40 -4.70 6.08
C SER A 18 8.30 -4.33 7.56
N ALA A 19 8.97 -5.08 8.44
CA ALA A 19 9.02 -4.79 9.88
C ALA A 19 9.65 -3.43 10.20
N PHE A 20 10.51 -2.91 9.33
CA PHE A 20 11.19 -1.63 9.51
C PHE A 20 10.58 -0.50 8.67
N VAL A 21 10.03 -0.84 7.50
CA VAL A 21 9.46 0.11 6.54
C VAL A 21 8.17 -0.49 5.98
N ASP A 22 7.07 0.25 6.00
CA ASP A 22 5.73 -0.25 5.64
C ASP A 22 5.54 -0.40 4.09
N ILE A 23 6.53 -0.98 3.41
CA ILE A 23 6.67 -1.06 1.93
C ILE A 23 5.53 -1.88 1.30
N VAL A 24 5.04 -2.90 2.00
CA VAL A 24 3.91 -3.70 1.49
C VAL A 24 2.67 -2.84 1.29
N THR A 25 2.43 -1.88 2.19
CA THR A 25 1.32 -0.93 2.09
C THR A 25 1.46 -0.06 0.84
N ALA A 26 2.68 0.34 0.48
CA ALA A 26 2.96 1.03 -0.78
C ALA A 26 2.69 0.16 -2.02
N ILE A 27 3.11 -1.10 -2.00
CA ILE A 27 2.87 -2.04 -3.10
C ILE A 27 1.37 -2.27 -3.31
N VAL A 28 0.63 -2.51 -2.22
CA VAL A 28 -0.82 -2.70 -2.24
C VAL A 28 -1.50 -1.45 -2.82
N PHE A 29 -1.12 -0.25 -2.36
CA PHE A 29 -1.66 1.00 -2.90
C PHE A 29 -1.49 1.08 -4.43
N PHE A 30 -0.29 0.79 -4.96
CA PHE A 30 -0.06 0.87 -6.40
C PHE A 30 -0.84 -0.14 -7.20
N ILE A 31 -0.94 -1.36 -6.71
CA ILE A 31 -1.76 -2.40 -7.33
C ILE A 31 -3.22 -1.96 -7.39
N ILE A 32 -3.76 -1.39 -6.32
CA ILE A 32 -5.15 -0.91 -6.30
C ILE A 32 -5.37 0.17 -7.36
N ILE A 33 -4.45 1.13 -7.49
CA ILE A 33 -4.58 2.24 -8.45
C ILE A 33 -4.47 1.76 -9.91
N HIS A 34 -3.60 0.80 -10.22
CA HIS A 34 -3.26 0.46 -11.60
C HIS A 34 -3.88 -0.84 -12.13
N GLU A 35 -4.35 -1.72 -11.26
CA GLU A 35 -4.89 -3.03 -11.63
C GLU A 35 -6.41 -3.10 -11.57
N ASP A 36 -6.96 -4.19 -12.10
CA ASP A 36 -8.38 -4.51 -12.02
C ASP A 36 -8.85 -4.70 -10.57
N GLU A 37 -10.09 -4.30 -10.29
CA GLU A 37 -10.69 -4.34 -8.93
C GLU A 37 -10.62 -5.75 -8.31
N ARG A 38 -10.92 -6.78 -9.11
CA ARG A 38 -10.88 -8.18 -8.68
C ARG A 38 -9.46 -8.61 -8.29
N PHE A 39 -8.47 -8.20 -9.07
CA PHE A 39 -7.08 -8.53 -8.79
C PHE A 39 -6.59 -7.83 -7.52
N ALA A 40 -6.90 -6.54 -7.37
CA ALA A 40 -6.54 -5.76 -6.19
C ALA A 40 -7.10 -6.38 -4.90
N LEU A 41 -8.36 -6.83 -4.90
CA LEU A 41 -8.99 -7.50 -3.76
C LEU A 41 -8.34 -8.84 -3.41
N VAL A 42 -8.08 -9.68 -4.41
CA VAL A 42 -7.40 -10.97 -4.21
C VAL A 42 -5.99 -10.74 -3.68
N PHE A 43 -5.26 -9.82 -4.27
CA PHE A 43 -3.90 -9.49 -3.87
C PHE A 43 -3.85 -8.96 -2.44
N SER A 44 -4.73 -8.02 -2.07
CA SER A 44 -4.75 -7.48 -0.70
C SER A 44 -5.16 -8.53 0.34
N SER A 45 -6.03 -9.46 -0.03
CA SER A 45 -6.40 -10.58 0.83
C SER A 45 -5.19 -11.49 1.10
N ILE A 46 -4.41 -11.79 0.06
CA ILE A 46 -3.18 -12.59 0.19
C ILE A 46 -2.11 -11.83 0.96
N ALA A 47 -1.94 -10.52 0.71
CA ALA A 47 -0.99 -9.68 1.43
C ALA A 47 -1.30 -9.63 2.94
N GLY A 48 -2.57 -9.44 3.30
CA GLY A 48 -2.98 -9.46 4.70
C GLY A 48 -2.81 -10.83 5.36
N LEU A 49 -3.11 -11.92 4.63
CA LEU A 49 -2.91 -13.28 5.12
C LEU A 49 -1.42 -13.59 5.34
N LEU A 50 -0.55 -13.18 4.42
CA LEU A 50 0.89 -13.34 4.59
C LEU A 50 1.42 -12.55 5.78
N PHE A 51 0.90 -11.34 6.03
CA PHE A 51 1.22 -10.58 7.23
C PHE A 51 0.79 -11.29 8.52
N ASP A 52 -0.43 -11.83 8.53
CA ASP A 52 -0.95 -12.60 9.66
C ASP A 52 -0.09 -13.85 9.94
N LEU A 53 0.53 -14.44 8.92
CA LEU A 53 1.45 -15.58 9.06
C LEU A 53 2.87 -15.19 9.48
N TYR A 54 3.41 -14.08 8.95
CA TYR A 54 4.78 -13.62 9.24
C TYR A 54 4.92 -12.90 10.58
N TYR A 55 3.92 -12.10 10.96
CA TYR A 55 3.92 -11.31 12.19
C TYR A 55 2.61 -11.57 12.96
N PRO A 56 2.43 -12.78 13.51
CA PRO A 56 1.17 -13.20 14.11
C PRO A 56 0.92 -12.43 15.42
N ILE A 57 0.09 -11.39 15.33
CA ILE A 57 -0.49 -10.74 16.51
C ILE A 57 -1.84 -11.38 16.80
N ARG A 58 -2.73 -11.44 15.80
CA ARG A 58 -3.98 -12.22 15.78
C ARG A 58 -4.33 -12.58 14.34
N LEU A 59 -4.51 -13.86 14.05
CA LEU A 59 -4.86 -14.36 12.70
C LEU A 59 -6.14 -13.68 12.18
N GLY A 60 -6.10 -13.20 10.95
CA GLY A 60 -7.23 -12.62 10.23
C GLY A 60 -7.42 -11.11 10.40
N ILE A 61 -6.75 -10.45 11.36
CA ILE A 61 -6.90 -9.01 11.55
C ILE A 61 -6.25 -8.23 10.42
N ASN A 62 -5.00 -8.55 10.03
CA ASN A 62 -4.35 -7.83 8.94
C ASN A 62 -5.09 -8.09 7.63
N THR A 63 -5.56 -9.32 7.41
CA THR A 63 -6.42 -9.66 6.27
C THR A 63 -7.64 -8.75 6.17
N LEU A 64 -8.37 -8.57 7.28
CA LEU A 64 -9.56 -7.71 7.32
C LEU A 64 -9.22 -6.23 7.09
N ILE A 65 -8.14 -5.75 7.72
CA ILE A 65 -7.62 -4.39 7.51
C ILE A 65 -7.37 -4.16 6.02
N TYR A 66 -6.54 -4.98 5.38
CA TYR A 66 -6.19 -4.83 3.97
C TYR A 66 -7.41 -4.89 3.04
N ILE A 67 -8.40 -5.74 3.31
CA ILE A 67 -9.63 -5.82 2.50
C ILE A 67 -10.45 -4.52 2.59
N VAL A 68 -10.71 -4.02 3.81
CA VAL A 68 -11.49 -2.78 4.03
C VAL A 68 -10.81 -1.59 3.36
N PHE A 69 -9.49 -1.52 3.51
CA PHE A 69 -8.65 -0.49 2.91
C PHE A 69 -8.65 -0.55 1.39
N THR A 70 -8.56 -1.75 0.81
CA THR A 70 -8.68 -1.93 -0.64
C THR A 70 -10.03 -1.49 -1.17
N GLN A 71 -11.13 -1.89 -0.53
CA GLN A 71 -12.47 -1.47 -0.96
C GLN A 71 -12.65 0.05 -0.90
N SER A 72 -12.14 0.69 0.15
CA SER A 72 -12.17 2.15 0.31
C SER A 72 -11.40 2.85 -0.82
N LEU A 73 -10.22 2.35 -1.17
CA LEU A 73 -9.43 2.90 -2.27
C LEU A 73 -10.04 2.62 -3.64
N LEU A 74 -10.63 1.44 -3.87
CA LEU A 74 -11.32 1.13 -5.13
C LEU A 74 -12.53 2.04 -5.33
N TYR A 75 -13.28 2.32 -4.24
CA TYR A 75 -14.33 3.32 -4.26
C TYR A 75 -13.76 4.69 -4.64
N LEU A 76 -12.69 5.16 -3.97
CA LEU A 76 -12.04 6.43 -4.29
C LEU A 76 -11.53 6.50 -5.74
N LYS A 77 -10.89 5.44 -6.23
CA LYS A 77 -10.39 5.31 -7.61
C LYS A 77 -11.49 5.53 -8.64
N LYS A 78 -12.72 5.09 -8.36
CA LYS A 78 -13.86 5.25 -9.27
C LYS A 78 -14.31 6.71 -9.43
N TYR A 79 -14.06 7.56 -8.43
CA TYR A 79 -14.55 8.95 -8.41
C TYR A 79 -13.45 10.02 -8.50
N LEU A 80 -12.20 9.67 -8.23
CA LEU A 80 -11.07 10.60 -8.29
C LEU A 80 -10.41 10.62 -9.66
N VAL A 81 -10.19 11.82 -10.19
CA VAL A 81 -9.27 12.03 -11.30
C VAL A 81 -7.85 11.81 -10.78
N LEU A 82 -7.17 10.81 -11.32
CA LEU A 82 -5.80 10.47 -10.94
C LEU A 82 -4.84 11.51 -11.52
N ASN A 83 -4.39 12.44 -10.67
CA ASN A 83 -3.26 13.31 -10.94
C ASN A 83 -2.12 13.03 -9.92
N PRO A 84 -0.89 13.52 -10.15
CA PRO A 84 0.25 13.31 -9.25
C PRO A 84 -0.03 13.65 -7.79
N LEU A 85 -0.68 14.80 -7.58
CA LEU A 85 -0.90 15.37 -6.26
C LEU A 85 -2.03 14.63 -5.54
N THR A 86 -3.12 14.32 -6.21
CA THR A 86 -4.22 13.50 -5.66
C THR A 86 -3.73 12.11 -5.31
N THR A 87 -2.83 11.52 -6.10
CA THR A 87 -2.24 10.19 -5.83
C THR A 87 -1.35 10.23 -4.57
N PHE A 88 -0.53 11.27 -4.44
CA PHE A 88 0.28 11.52 -3.25
C PHE A 88 -0.59 11.69 -1.99
N THR A 89 -1.60 12.55 -2.07
CA THR A 89 -2.50 12.84 -0.95
C THR A 89 -3.33 11.62 -0.56
N THR A 90 -3.89 10.90 -1.54
CA THR A 90 -4.63 9.65 -1.26
C THR A 90 -3.75 8.60 -0.62
N PHE A 91 -2.50 8.46 -1.05
CA PHE A 91 -1.58 7.56 -0.36
C PHE A 91 -1.33 7.97 1.09
N ILE A 92 -1.04 9.25 1.36
CA ILE A 92 -0.79 9.70 2.75
C ILE A 92 -2.00 9.41 3.61
N VAL A 93 -3.20 9.76 3.14
CA VAL A 93 -4.45 9.51 3.87
C VAL A 93 -4.65 8.00 4.08
N PHE A 94 -4.42 7.19 3.05
CA PHE A 94 -4.49 5.73 3.13
C PHE A 94 -3.50 5.14 4.14
N PHE A 95 -2.26 5.59 4.11
CA PHE A 95 -1.21 5.12 5.00
C PHE A 95 -1.48 5.50 6.46
N LEU A 96 -1.84 6.76 6.71
CA LEU A 96 -2.18 7.24 8.05
C LEU A 96 -3.43 6.55 8.59
N SER A 97 -4.45 6.33 7.75
CA SER A 97 -5.65 5.60 8.17
C SER A 97 -5.36 4.14 8.48
N LYS A 98 -4.55 3.45 7.66
CA LYS A 98 -4.05 2.09 7.99
C LYS A 98 -3.35 2.08 9.33
N LEU A 99 -2.42 3.00 9.54
CA LEU A 99 -1.65 3.10 10.79
C LEU A 99 -2.56 3.36 11.99
N ALA A 100 -3.53 4.27 11.88
CA ALA A 100 -4.50 4.54 12.93
C ALA A 100 -5.33 3.29 13.27
N VAL A 101 -5.88 2.61 12.25
CA VAL A 101 -6.68 1.39 12.43
C VAL A 101 -5.85 0.26 13.04
N THR A 102 -4.62 0.05 12.56
CA THR A 102 -3.72 -0.98 13.10
C THR A 102 -3.39 -0.70 14.57
N ASN A 103 -3.09 0.53 14.95
CA ASN A 103 -2.75 0.85 16.35
C ASN A 103 -3.97 0.83 17.28
N ILE A 104 -5.16 1.21 16.81
CA ILE A 104 -6.41 1.09 17.59
C ILE A 104 -6.74 -0.38 17.82
N ILE A 105 -6.71 -1.21 16.77
CA ILE A 105 -7.13 -2.62 16.86
C ILE A 105 -6.09 -3.47 17.59
N LEU A 106 -4.79 -3.24 17.37
CA LEU A 106 -3.71 -4.03 17.93
C LEU A 106 -3.13 -3.43 19.22
N SER A 107 -3.59 -2.25 19.65
CA SER A 107 -3.07 -1.53 20.82
C SER A 107 -1.54 -1.34 20.81
N SER A 108 -0.96 -1.25 19.61
CA SER A 108 0.49 -1.10 19.41
C SER A 108 0.91 0.36 19.61
N PRO A 109 2.12 0.63 20.14
CA PRO A 109 2.66 1.98 20.19
C PRO A 109 2.95 2.51 18.78
N ILE A 110 2.65 3.79 18.57
CA ILE A 110 2.95 4.51 17.32
C ILE A 110 4.45 4.79 17.26
N SER A 111 5.13 4.26 16.24
CA SER A 111 6.53 4.56 15.97
C SER A 111 6.67 5.65 14.91
N PHE A 112 7.04 6.86 15.35
CA PHE A 112 7.27 7.99 14.43
C PHE A 112 8.43 7.75 13.45
N THR A 113 9.39 6.90 13.81
CA THR A 113 10.51 6.55 12.92
C THR A 113 10.06 5.71 11.73
N GLN A 114 9.13 4.77 11.93
CA GLN A 114 8.55 3.96 10.85
C GLN A 114 7.73 4.81 9.88
N ILE A 115 7.01 5.83 10.38
CA ILE A 115 6.28 6.80 9.55
C ILE A 115 7.26 7.56 8.65
N GLY A 116 8.36 8.07 9.21
CA GLY A 116 9.40 8.77 8.45
C GLY A 116 9.99 7.91 7.33
N TYR A 117 10.35 6.66 7.62
CA TYR A 117 10.90 5.75 6.61
C TYR A 117 9.88 5.37 5.52
N ALA A 118 8.61 5.16 5.87
CA ALA A 118 7.58 4.85 4.88
C ALA A 118 7.38 6.01 3.89
N ILE A 119 7.36 7.25 4.38
CA ILE A 119 7.26 8.45 3.52
C ILE A 119 8.48 8.54 2.59
N LEU A 120 9.69 8.37 3.12
CA LEU A 120 10.93 8.41 2.33
C LEU A 120 10.99 7.30 1.28
N ALA A 121 10.53 6.10 1.60
CA ALA A 121 10.51 4.98 0.67
C ALA A 121 9.45 5.15 -0.43
N PHE A 122 8.32 5.79 -0.11
CA PHE A 122 7.22 6.00 -1.06
C PHE A 122 7.49 7.15 -2.05
N PHE A 123 8.19 8.19 -1.60
CA PHE A 123 8.51 9.35 -2.43
C PHE A 123 9.18 9.02 -3.78
N PRO A 124 10.26 8.20 -3.85
CA PRO A 124 10.86 7.83 -5.12
C PRO A 124 9.92 6.99 -5.99
N THR A 125 9.06 6.17 -5.38
CA THR A 125 8.08 5.36 -6.12
C THR A 125 7.06 6.25 -6.83
N ILE A 126 6.55 7.28 -6.16
CA ILE A 126 5.67 8.29 -6.78
C ILE A 126 6.40 9.02 -7.91
N LEU A 127 7.65 9.43 -7.72
CA LEU A 127 8.38 10.17 -8.76
C LEU A 127 8.55 9.31 -10.03
N VAL A 128 8.90 8.03 -9.87
CA VAL A 128 9.00 7.09 -10.99
C VAL A 128 7.65 6.89 -11.67
N LEU A 129 6.57 6.75 -10.91
CA LEU A 129 5.23 6.56 -11.47
C LEU A 129 4.65 7.82 -12.09
N ASN A 130 4.95 9.00 -11.54
CA ASN A 130 4.60 10.25 -12.18
C ASN A 130 5.30 10.42 -13.52
N LYS A 131 6.57 10.02 -13.59
CA LYS A 131 7.32 10.00 -14.85
C LYS A 131 6.67 9.05 -15.86
N ILE A 132 6.27 7.85 -15.44
CA ILE A 132 5.69 6.83 -16.32
C ILE A 132 4.28 7.23 -16.79
N ASN A 133 3.43 7.72 -15.89
CA ASN A 133 2.02 7.98 -16.18
C ASN A 133 1.76 9.35 -16.82
N PHE A 134 2.51 10.38 -16.45
CA PHE A 134 2.25 11.75 -16.91
C PHE A 134 3.31 12.26 -17.89
N GLY A 135 4.45 11.57 -18.06
CA GLY A 135 5.54 12.02 -18.94
C GLY A 135 6.15 13.36 -18.52
N VAL A 136 5.78 13.88 -17.35
CA VAL A 136 6.22 15.17 -16.82
C VAL A 136 7.61 14.97 -16.21
N TRP A 137 8.62 14.97 -17.06
CA TRP A 137 9.89 15.50 -16.59
C TRP A 137 9.69 16.99 -16.30
N MET A 138 10.27 17.44 -15.19
CA MET A 138 10.49 18.85 -14.92
C MET A 138 11.03 19.49 -16.20
N ARG A 139 10.16 20.21 -16.94
CA ARG A 139 10.63 21.33 -17.74
C ARG A 139 11.11 22.35 -16.71
N SER A 140 12.35 22.18 -16.28
CA SER A 140 13.18 23.31 -15.90
C SER A 140 13.50 24.11 -17.15
#